data_AF-A0A0R5K946-F1
#
_entry.id   AF-A0A0R5K946-F1
#
_cell.length_a   1.000
_cell.length_b   1.000
_cell.length_c   1.000
_cell.angle_alpha   90.00
_cell.angle_beta   90.00
_cell.angle_gamma   90.00
#
_symmetry.space_group_name_H-M   'P 1'
#
loop_
_entity.id
_entity.type
_entity.pdbx_description
1 polymer ?
#
loop_
_entity_poly.entity_id
_entity_poly.type
_entity_poly.pdbx_seq_one_letter_code
_entity_poly.pdbx_strand_id
1 'polypeptide(L)'
;MNIDVTKLDTVCDAAQPWQLGSQEGATPIMQGIIELHNDICHFLFLILGFVSRMLVRALWLFPFPSGLPNKWIVHGTTLELLRTILPSIIPMFIAIPSFALLYSLDEIVDPILTIKAIGHQWYR
;
A
#
# COMPACT_ATOMS: atom_id res chain seq x y z
N MET A 1 2.64 -6.85 -46.93
CA MET A 1 2.83 -7.37 -45.56
C MET A 1 1.51 -7.12 -44.84
N ASN A 2 0.61 -8.10 -44.85
CA ASN A 2 -0.74 -7.95 -44.33
C ASN A 2 -0.68 -8.19 -42.82
N ILE A 3 -0.71 -7.13 -42.03
CA ILE A 3 -0.73 -7.24 -40.58
C ILE A 3 -2.16 -7.61 -40.22
N ASP A 4 -2.39 -8.89 -39.92
CA ASP A 4 -3.63 -9.39 -39.33
C ASP A 4 -3.80 -8.73 -37.95
N VAL A 5 -4.50 -7.59 -37.92
CA VAL A 5 -4.86 -6.87 -36.69
C VAL A 5 -5.70 -7.72 -35.72
N THR A 6 -6.29 -8.81 -36.20
CA THR A 6 -7.04 -9.81 -35.41
C THR A 6 -6.15 -10.80 -34.65
N LYS A 7 -4.85 -10.89 -34.98
CA LYS A 7 -3.86 -11.62 -34.16
C LYS A 7 -3.13 -10.72 -33.15
N LEU A 8 -3.43 -9.42 -33.17
CA LEU A 8 -3.05 -8.47 -32.13
C LEU A 8 -4.10 -8.42 -31.02
N ASP A 9 -4.79 -9.53 -30.76
CA ASP A 9 -5.44 -9.77 -29.47
C ASP A 9 -4.35 -10.06 -28.41
N THR A 10 -3.38 -9.15 -28.28
CA THR A 10 -2.61 -8.98 -27.06
C THR A 10 -3.63 -8.58 -26.02
N VAL A 11 -3.92 -9.49 -25.09
CA VAL A 11 -4.78 -9.27 -23.93
C VAL A 11 -4.46 -7.90 -23.33
N CYS A 12 -5.31 -6.89 -23.63
CA CYS A 12 -5.05 -5.48 -23.35
C CYS A 12 -4.96 -5.23 -21.84
N ASP A 13 -3.77 -5.37 -21.22
CA ASP A 13 -3.49 -5.18 -19.79
C ASP A 13 -4.68 -5.53 -18.88
N ALA A 14 -5.41 -6.58 -19.24
CA ALA A 14 -6.74 -6.82 -18.71
C ALA A 14 -6.61 -7.57 -17.40
N ALA A 15 -7.62 -7.42 -16.53
CA ALA A 15 -7.67 -8.20 -15.30
C ALA A 15 -7.60 -9.70 -15.63
N GLN A 16 -6.62 -10.41 -15.06
CA GLN A 16 -6.47 -11.84 -15.25
C GLN A 16 -7.25 -12.61 -14.17
N PRO A 17 -7.85 -13.78 -14.52
CA PRO A 17 -8.48 -14.64 -13.53
C PRO A 17 -7.49 -15.00 -12.41
N TRP A 18 -7.92 -14.85 -11.16
CA TRP A 18 -7.11 -15.12 -9.96
C TRP A 18 -5.88 -14.22 -9.75
N GLN A 19 -5.80 -13.07 -10.44
CA GLN A 19 -4.74 -12.10 -10.19
C GLN A 19 -4.85 -11.51 -8.78
N LEU A 20 -3.71 -11.52 -8.07
CA LEU A 20 -3.55 -10.84 -6.79
C LEU A 20 -2.62 -9.65 -7.00
N GLY A 21 -3.11 -8.43 -6.79
CA GLY A 21 -2.37 -7.18 -7.01
C GLY A 21 -2.87 -6.37 -8.20
N SER A 22 -2.10 -5.35 -8.57
CA SER A 22 -2.41 -4.43 -9.67
C SER A 22 -2.14 -5.03 -11.05
N GLN A 23 -2.75 -4.45 -12.09
CA GLN A 23 -2.36 -4.67 -13.49
C GLN A 23 -0.95 -4.11 -13.76
N GLU A 24 -0.34 -4.53 -14.87
CA GLU A 24 0.96 -4.01 -15.29
C GLU A 24 0.88 -2.50 -15.57
N GLY A 25 1.94 -1.78 -15.19
CA GLY A 25 1.99 -0.34 -15.35
C GLY A 25 2.31 0.05 -16.79
N ALA A 26 1.34 0.61 -17.51
CA ALA A 26 1.55 1.16 -18.85
C ALA A 26 2.13 2.59 -18.85
N THR A 27 2.25 3.23 -17.68
CA THR A 27 2.75 4.60 -17.52
C THR A 27 3.77 4.68 -16.38
N PRO A 28 4.75 5.61 -16.43
CA PRO A 28 5.72 5.80 -15.34
C PRO A 28 5.02 6.18 -14.01
N ILE A 29 3.88 6.86 -14.10
CA ILE A 29 3.02 7.17 -12.96
C ILE A 29 2.48 5.88 -12.33
N MET A 30 1.91 4.97 -13.13
CA MET A 30 1.37 3.71 -12.61
C MET A 30 2.47 2.85 -11.99
N GLN A 31 3.65 2.84 -12.58
CA GLN A 31 4.83 2.17 -12.01
C GLN A 31 5.17 2.74 -10.62
N GLY A 32 5.20 4.07 -10.47
CA GLY A 32 5.42 4.71 -9.17
C GLY A 32 4.32 4.41 -8.13
N ILE A 33 3.06 4.26 -8.56
CA ILE A 33 1.96 3.82 -7.68
C ILE A 33 2.17 2.38 -7.19
N ILE A 34 2.60 1.47 -8.06
CA ILE A 34 2.88 0.07 -7.69
C ILE A 34 4.05 0.00 -6.71
N GLU A 35 5.10 0.79 -6.92
CA GLU A 35 6.25 0.88 -6.02
C GLU A 35 5.83 1.40 -4.63
N LEU A 36 5.08 2.51 -4.59
CA LEU A 36 4.54 3.06 -3.34
C LEU A 36 3.64 2.05 -2.62
N HIS A 37 2.78 1.33 -3.36
CA HIS A 37 1.94 0.28 -2.81
C HIS A 37 2.76 -0.82 -2.13
N ASN A 38 3.81 -1.30 -2.82
CA ASN A 38 4.69 -2.34 -2.29
C ASN A 38 5.43 -1.88 -1.03
N ASP A 39 5.91 -0.63 -1.00
CA ASP A 39 6.55 -0.04 0.18
C ASP A 39 5.60 0.04 1.39
N ILE A 40 4.37 0.51 1.17
CA ILE A 40 3.34 0.55 2.22
C ILE A 40 3.04 -0.86 2.74
N CYS A 41 2.84 -1.82 1.84
CA CYS A 41 2.58 -3.22 2.21
C CYS A 41 3.74 -3.82 3.01
N HIS A 42 4.99 -3.53 2.65
CA HIS A 42 6.16 -3.98 3.39
C HIS A 42 6.11 -3.53 4.86
N PHE A 43 5.91 -2.24 5.11
CA PHE A 43 5.79 -1.72 6.49
C PHE A 43 4.56 -2.28 7.22
N LEU A 44 3.44 -2.46 6.52
CA LEU A 44 2.22 -3.04 7.09
C LEU A 44 2.47 -4.46 7.60
N PHE A 45 3.10 -5.32 6.79
CA PHE A 45 3.42 -6.70 7.17
C PHE A 45 4.41 -6.75 8.33
N LEU A 46 5.39 -5.83 8.39
CA LEU A 46 6.31 -5.73 9.53
C LEU A 46 5.58 -5.40 10.84
N ILE A 47 4.70 -4.39 10.83
CA ILE A 47 3.91 -4.00 12.01
C ILE A 47 2.98 -5.13 12.43
N LEU A 48 2.28 -5.74 11.47
CA LEU A 48 1.39 -6.88 11.71
C LEU A 48 2.14 -8.07 12.33
N GLY A 49 3.32 -8.40 11.79
CA GLY A 49 4.19 -9.45 12.32
C GLY A 49 4.67 -9.15 13.75
N PHE A 50 5.04 -7.91 14.04
CA PHE A 50 5.44 -7.50 15.38
C PHE A 50 4.30 -7.62 16.41
N VAL A 51 3.13 -7.06 16.09
CA VAL A 51 1.96 -7.07 16.98
C VAL A 51 1.43 -8.49 17.19
N SER A 52 1.33 -9.28 16.13
CA SER A 52 0.91 -10.69 16.23
C SER A 52 1.87 -11.51 17.09
N ARG A 53 3.19 -11.33 16.93
CA ARG A 53 4.18 -11.99 17.79
C ARG A 53 4.04 -11.56 19.24
N MET A 54 3.83 -10.28 19.52
CA MET A 54 3.63 -9.78 20.88
C MET A 54 2.36 -10.37 21.51
N LEU A 55 1.26 -10.45 20.75
CA LEU A 55 0.00 -11.05 21.18
C LEU A 55 0.17 -12.55 21.50
N VAL A 56 0.77 -13.31 20.59
CA VAL A 56 1.04 -14.75 20.80
C VAL A 56 1.92 -14.92 22.04
N ARG A 57 2.98 -14.13 22.20
CA ARG A 57 3.84 -14.20 23.39
C ARG A 57 3.09 -13.88 24.69
N ALA A 58 2.20 -12.88 24.68
CA ALA A 58 1.39 -12.54 25.85
C ALA A 58 0.46 -13.71 26.24
N LEU A 59 -0.21 -14.32 25.27
CA LEU A 59 -1.08 -15.48 25.50
C LEU A 59 -0.32 -16.71 26.01
N TRP A 60 0.89 -16.95 25.49
CA TRP A 60 1.74 -18.07 25.94
C TRP A 60 2.36 -17.85 27.33
N LEU A 61 2.71 -16.61 27.68
CA LEU A 61 3.32 -16.28 28.97
C LEU A 61 2.30 -16.17 30.11
N PHE A 62 1.07 -15.76 29.81
CA PHE A 62 0.00 -15.59 30.79
C PHE A 62 -1.19 -16.53 30.49
N PRO A 63 -0.99 -17.86 30.55
CA PRO A 63 -2.09 -18.80 30.36
C PRO A 63 -3.04 -18.79 31.57
N PHE A 64 -4.34 -18.82 31.30
CA PHE A 64 -5.36 -19.02 32.33
C PHE A 64 -5.37 -20.50 32.79
N PRO A 65 -5.54 -20.83 34.09
CA PRO A 65 -5.92 -20.00 35.24
C PRO A 65 -4.75 -19.49 36.13
N SER A 66 -3.51 -19.95 35.91
CA SER A 66 -2.38 -19.74 36.83
C SER A 66 -1.54 -18.49 36.55
N GLY A 67 -1.62 -17.92 35.35
CA GLY A 67 -0.79 -16.78 34.92
C GLY A 67 -1.48 -15.43 35.03
N LEU A 68 -2.05 -15.07 36.20
CA LEU A 68 -2.63 -13.73 36.38
C LEU A 68 -1.51 -12.69 36.42
N PRO A 69 -1.47 -11.71 35.50
CA PRO A 69 -0.49 -10.64 35.55
C PRO A 69 -0.71 -9.79 36.80
N ASN A 70 0.38 -9.20 37.31
CA ASN A 70 0.37 -8.37 38.50
C ASN A 70 -0.56 -7.16 38.29
N LYS A 71 -1.72 -7.15 38.96
CA LYS A 71 -2.83 -6.20 38.75
C LYS A 71 -2.50 -4.72 39.10
N TRP A 72 -1.32 -4.45 39.65
CA TRP A 72 -0.96 -3.19 40.28
C TRP A 72 -0.18 -2.23 39.36
N ILE A 73 0.14 -2.62 38.12
CA ILE A 73 0.80 -1.74 37.13
C ILE A 73 -0.28 -1.04 36.30
N VAL A 74 -0.70 0.14 36.74
CA VAL A 74 -1.79 0.92 36.09
C VAL A 74 -1.24 2.04 35.20
N HIS A 75 0.00 2.47 35.42
CA HIS A 75 0.63 3.54 34.65
C HIS A 75 2.07 3.20 34.30
N GLY A 76 2.39 3.35 33.01
CA GLY A 76 3.72 3.11 32.46
C GLY A 76 4.07 4.17 31.43
N THR A 77 4.21 5.43 31.88
CA THR A 77 4.41 6.62 31.02
C THR A 77 5.47 6.41 29.93
N THR A 78 6.57 5.72 30.24
CA THR A 78 7.63 5.40 29.27
C THR A 78 7.14 4.50 28.14
N LEU A 79 6.32 3.47 28.42
CA LEU A 79 5.75 2.59 27.41
C LEU A 79 4.73 3.31 26.53
N GLU A 80 3.96 4.22 27.13
CA GLU A 80 2.97 5.04 26.40
C GLU A 80 3.65 6.01 25.44
N LEU A 81 4.73 6.63 25.88
CA LEU A 81 5.55 7.49 25.02
C LEU A 81 6.20 6.67 23.89
N LEU A 82 6.78 5.52 24.22
CA LEU A 82 7.44 4.65 23.26
C LEU A 82 6.49 4.17 22.15
N ARG A 83 5.29 3.68 22.51
CA ARG A 83 4.27 3.25 21.53
C ARG A 83 3.64 4.40 20.75
N THR A 84 3.88 5.65 21.13
CA THR A 84 3.38 6.81 20.36
C THR A 84 4.45 7.28 19.38
N ILE A 85 5.70 7.35 19.83
CA ILE A 85 6.81 7.80 18.98
C ILE A 85 7.17 6.75 17.93
N LEU A 86 7.32 5.47 18.31
CA LEU A 86 7.75 4.43 17.38
C LEU A 86 6.80 4.29 16.17
N PRO A 87 5.46 4.21 16.35
CA PRO A 87 4.56 4.12 15.20
C PRO A 87 4.42 5.42 14.42
N SER A 88 4.75 6.58 15.00
CA SER A 88 4.68 7.86 14.28
C SER A 88 5.84 8.06 13.30
N ILE A 89 6.99 7.44 13.57
CA ILE A 89 8.18 7.53 12.71
C ILE A 89 7.99 6.75 11.40
N ILE A 90 7.31 5.60 11.43
CA ILE A 90 7.16 4.72 10.25
C ILE A 90 6.39 5.42 9.10
N PRO A 91 5.20 6.03 9.32
CA PRO A 91 4.50 6.80 8.29
C PRO A 91 5.28 8.00 7.78
N MET A 92 6.16 8.60 8.60
CA MET A 92 6.98 9.73 8.16
C MET A 92 7.93 9.32 7.03
N PHE A 93 8.51 8.12 7.10
CA PHE A 93 9.35 7.59 6.02
C PHE A 93 8.54 7.26 4.76
N ILE A 94 7.32 6.74 4.92
CA ILE A 94 6.41 6.44 3.80
C ILE A 94 5.94 7.73 3.10
N ALA A 95 5.79 8.83 3.84
CA ALA A 95 5.31 10.09 3.29
C ALA A 95 6.29 10.71 2.27
N ILE A 96 7.60 10.47 2.41
CA ILE A 96 8.62 11.02 1.51
C ILE A 96 8.43 10.57 0.05
N PRO A 97 8.44 9.27 -0.28
CA PRO A 97 8.18 8.82 -1.66
C PRO A 97 6.75 9.14 -2.09
N SER A 98 5.77 9.12 -1.17
CA SER A 98 4.37 9.45 -1.48
C SER A 98 4.22 10.89 -1.98
N PHE A 99 4.87 11.87 -1.35
CA PHE A 99 4.80 13.26 -1.80
C PHE A 99 5.57 13.48 -3.09
N ALA A 100 6.73 12.83 -3.26
CA ALA A 100 7.48 12.89 -4.52
C ALA A 100 6.62 12.41 -5.70
N LEU A 101 5.92 11.28 -5.54
CA LEU A 101 5.01 10.76 -6.57
C LEU A 101 3.83 11.70 -6.85
N LEU A 102 3.26 12.31 -5.82
CA LEU A 102 2.16 13.26 -5.96
C LEU A 102 2.57 14.50 -6.78
N TYR A 103 3.79 15.00 -6.58
CA TYR A 103 4.30 16.11 -7.40
C TYR A 103 4.52 15.69 -8.85
N SER A 104 5.00 14.48 -9.11
CA SER A 104 5.15 13.97 -10.49
C SER A 104 3.81 13.76 -11.20
N LEU A 105 2.72 13.56 -10.45
CA LEU A 105 1.36 13.45 -11.01
C LEU A 105 0.79 14.78 -11.48
N ASP A 106 1.15 15.87 -10.81
CA ASP A 106 0.62 17.21 -11.09
C ASP A 106 1.40 17.94 -12.20
N GLU A 107 2.57 17.42 -12.57
CA GLU A 107 3.41 18.00 -13.62
C GLU A 107 2.80 17.79 -15.01
N ILE A 108 2.23 18.86 -15.57
CA ILE A 108 1.75 18.90 -16.95
C ILE A 108 2.92 19.32 -17.85
N VAL A 109 3.50 18.36 -18.55
CA VAL A 109 4.53 18.59 -19.58
C VAL A 109 3.85 18.96 -20.91
N ASP A 110 4.51 19.76 -21.74
CA ASP A 110 4.02 20.16 -23.06
C ASP A 110 3.56 18.94 -23.89
N PRO A 111 2.24 18.80 -24.19
CA PRO A 111 1.71 17.60 -24.81
C PRO A 111 1.97 17.58 -26.32
N ILE A 112 2.40 16.43 -26.84
CA ILE A 112 2.54 16.20 -28.29
C ILE A 112 1.17 16.04 -28.97
N LEU A 113 0.17 15.53 -28.23
CA LEU A 113 -1.19 15.28 -28.71
C LEU A 113 -2.20 15.66 -27.62
N THR A 114 -3.23 16.41 -28.01
CA THR A 114 -4.35 16.78 -27.12
C THR A 114 -5.63 16.06 -27.57
N ILE A 115 -6.16 15.18 -26.72
CA ILE A 115 -7.44 14.49 -26.93
C ILE A 115 -8.46 15.02 -25.92
N LYS A 116 -9.61 15.49 -26.42
CA LYS A 116 -10.75 15.88 -25.57
C LYS A 116 -11.76 14.73 -25.52
N ALA A 117 -11.84 14.05 -24.39
CA ALA A 117 -12.91 13.09 -24.12
C ALA A 117 -14.12 13.80 -23.49
N ILE A 118 -15.33 13.56 -24.02
CA ILE A 118 -16.59 14.04 -23.44
C ILE A 118 -17.37 12.83 -22.95
N GLY A 119 -17.59 12.76 -21.63
CA GLY A 119 -18.40 11.71 -21.02
C GLY A 119 -19.89 12.01 -21.16
N HIS A 120 -20.64 11.06 -21.69
CA HIS A 120 -22.10 11.10 -21.80
C HIS A 120 -22.73 10.05 -20.88
N GLN A 121 -23.95 10.30 -20.39
CA GLN A 121 -24.66 9.34 -19.54
C GLN A 121 -24.94 8.06 -20.33
N TRP A 122 -24.19 6.99 -20.04
CA TRP A 122 -24.20 5.73 -20.79
C TRP A 122 -24.20 5.96 -22.31
N TYR A 123 -23.19 6.70 -22.78
CA TYR A 123 -22.89 6.96 -24.20
C TYR A 123 -24.10 7.45 -25.02
N ARG A 124 -24.78 8.51 -24.60
CA ARG A 124 -25.60 9.31 -25.51
C ARG A 124 -25.31 10.79 -25.42
#